data_AF-A0A1S8N2D0-F1
#
_entry.id   AF-A0A1S8N2D0-F1
#
_cell.length_a   1.000
_cell.length_b   1.000
_cell.length_c   1.000
_cell.angle_alpha   90.00
_cell.angle_beta   90.00
_cell.angle_gamma   90.00
#
_symmetry.space_group_name_H-M   'P 1'
#
loop_
_entity.id
_entity.type
_entity.pdbx_description
1 polymer ?
#
loop_
_entity_poly.entity_id
_entity_poly.type
_entity_poly.pdbx_seq_one_letter_code
_entity_poly.pdbx_strand_id
1 'polypeptide(L)'
;MWFKREEYENVLRFLQKKKVIWATMTKGLVGYEKDRVIYKQKIFSFSEKMPVVIERVVPCEYLKDLLNELKNMVEEGTVFVTPIDLFINK
;
A
#
# COMPACT_ATOMS: atom_id res chain seq x y z
N MET A 1 1.72 9.11 1.75
CA MET A 1 2.33 7.86 1.22
C MET A 1 3.78 7.63 1.65
N TRP A 2 4.25 8.37 2.65
CA TRP A 2 5.42 7.99 3.44
C TRP A 2 4.98 7.15 4.64
N PHE A 3 5.10 5.83 4.53
CA PHE A 3 4.74 4.92 5.61
C PHE A 3 5.94 4.67 6.53
N LYS A 4 5.68 4.56 7.83
CA LYS A 4 6.55 3.87 8.77
C LYS A 4 6.48 2.37 8.56
N ARG A 5 7.47 1.66 9.09
CA ARG A 5 7.52 0.20 9.03
C ARG A 5 6.27 -0.46 9.60
N GLU A 6 5.83 -0.05 10.78
CA GLU A 6 4.67 -0.70 11.41
C GLU A 6 3.39 -0.53 10.59
N GLU A 7 3.22 0.62 9.93
CA GLU A 7 2.00 0.96 9.19
C GLU A 7 1.82 0.07 7.96
N TYR A 8 2.84 -0.08 7.11
CA TYR A 8 2.74 -0.95 5.93
C TYR A 8 2.66 -2.43 6.33
N GLU A 9 3.34 -2.84 7.41
CA GLU A 9 3.27 -4.21 7.91
C GLU A 9 1.86 -4.54 8.42
N ASN A 10 1.18 -3.59 9.06
CA ASN A 10 -0.20 -3.75 9.49
C ASN A 10 -1.15 -3.93 8.31
N VAL A 11 -0.96 -3.17 7.22
CA VAL A 11 -1.73 -3.34 5.99
C VAL A 11 -1.48 -4.74 5.39
N LEU A 12 -0.23 -5.17 5.27
CA LEU A 12 0.09 -6.50 4.73
C LEU A 12 -0.52 -7.62 5.59
N ARG A 13 -0.43 -7.53 6.92
CA ARG A 13 -1.05 -8.49 7.84
C ARG A 13 -2.57 -8.50 7.72
N PHE A 14 -3.19 -7.34 7.54
CA PHE A 14 -4.63 -7.23 7.30
C PHE A 14 -5.04 -7.93 5.99
N LEU A 15 -4.33 -7.66 4.89
CA LEU A 15 -4.57 -8.30 3.60
C LEU A 15 -4.42 -9.82 3.68
N GLN A 16 -3.42 -10.30 4.44
CA GLN A 16 -3.22 -11.72 4.71
C GLN A 16 -4.41 -12.33 5.48
N LYS A 17 -4.92 -11.65 6.52
CA LYS A 17 -6.11 -12.09 7.27
C LYS A 17 -7.37 -12.14 6.41
N LYS A 18 -7.47 -11.25 5.42
CA LYS A 18 -8.56 -11.23 4.41
C LYS A 18 -8.41 -12.31 3.33
N LYS A 19 -7.43 -13.22 3.46
CA LYS A 19 -7.18 -14.32 2.52
C LYS A 19 -7.01 -13.85 1.07
N VAL A 20 -6.41 -12.68 0.90
CA VAL A 20 -6.07 -12.14 -0.42
C VAL A 20 -5.03 -13.06 -1.05
N ILE A 21 -5.25 -13.48 -2.30
CA ILE A 21 -4.41 -14.45 -3.00
C ILE A 21 -2.96 -13.98 -3.19
N TRP A 22 -2.76 -12.67 -3.31
CA TRP A 22 -1.46 -12.06 -3.56
C TRP A 22 -1.47 -10.58 -3.17
N ALA A 23 -0.41 -10.15 -2.50
CA ALA A 23 -0.10 -8.74 -2.26
C ALA A 23 1.41 -8.53 -2.35
N THR A 24 1.84 -7.46 -3.02
CA THR A 24 3.25 -7.08 -3.15
C THR A 24 3.44 -5.64 -2.69
N MET A 25 4.55 -5.38 -1.99
CA MET A 25 4.95 -4.04 -1.62
C MET A 25 6.15 -3.61 -2.47
N THR A 26 6.00 -2.51 -3.17
CA THR A 26 7.09 -1.84 -3.89
C THR A 26 7.56 -0.64 -3.09
N LYS A 27 8.87 -0.57 -2.84
CA LYS A 27 9.52 0.54 -2.15
C LYS A 27 10.12 1.51 -3.16
N GLY A 28 9.72 2.77 -3.13
CA GLY A 28 10.30 3.84 -3.94
C GLY A 28 11.59 4.41 -3.31
N LEU A 29 12.45 4.97 -4.17
CA LEU A 29 13.67 5.67 -3.75
C LEU A 29 13.42 7.16 -3.44
N VAL A 30 12.47 7.75 -4.17
CA VAL A 30 12.15 9.18 -4.16
C VAL A 30 10.66 9.34 -4.45
N GLY A 31 10.03 10.35 -3.84
CA GLY A 31 8.65 10.72 -4.12
C GLY A 31 8.34 12.13 -3.62
N TYR A 32 7.18 12.66 -3.99
CA TYR A 32 6.64 13.92 -3.47
C TYR A 32 5.14 13.77 -3.26
N GLU A 33 4.58 14.62 -2.39
CA GLU A 33 3.15 14.59 -2.07
C GLU A 33 2.50 15.95 -2.31
N LYS A 34 1.36 16.21 -1.67
CA LYS A 34 0.49 17.38 -1.88
C LYS A 34 1.26 18.70 -1.74
N ASP A 35 2.27 18.69 -0.88
CA ASP A 35 3.12 19.80 -0.48
C ASP A 35 4.20 20.10 -1.54
N ARG A 36 4.32 19.23 -2.56
CA ARG A 36 5.33 19.27 -3.64
C ARG A 36 6.78 19.17 -3.15
N VAL A 37 6.99 18.84 -1.89
CA VAL A 37 8.31 18.58 -1.32
C VAL A 37 8.81 17.23 -1.82
N ILE A 38 9.99 17.23 -2.44
CA ILE A 38 10.67 16.00 -2.86
C ILE A 38 11.38 15.40 -1.65
N TYR A 39 10.96 14.22 -1.27
CA TYR A 39 11.60 13.43 -0.24
C TYR A 39 12.42 12.33 -0.92
N LYS A 40 13.69 12.22 -0.51
CA LYS A 40 14.62 11.20 -0.99
C LYS A 40 15.10 10.39 0.20
N GLN A 41 15.18 9.07 0.05
CA GLN A 41 15.88 8.26 1.04
C GLN A 41 17.36 8.70 1.04
N LYS A 42 17.83 9.38 2.10
CA LYS A 42 19.27 9.67 2.20
C LYS A 42 19.96 8.39 2.66
N ILE A 43 21.01 7.98 1.95
CA ILE A 43 21.76 6.74 2.18
C ILE A 43 22.27 6.62 3.63
N PHE A 44 22.43 7.75 4.34
CA PHE A 44 22.89 7.83 5.73
C PHE A 44 21.85 8.39 6.71
N SER A 45 20.59 8.60 6.31
CA SER A 45 19.56 9.03 7.27
C SER A 45 18.75 7.85 7.79
N PHE A 46 18.62 7.77 9.11
CA PHE A 46 17.59 7.01 9.84
C PHE A 46 16.15 7.48 9.53
N SER A 47 15.86 8.04 8.36
CA SER A 47 14.49 8.44 8.02
C SER A 47 13.66 7.17 7.85
N GLU A 48 12.86 6.84 8.87
CA GLU A 48 11.98 5.66 8.94
C GLU A 48 10.81 5.72 7.96
N LYS A 49 10.60 6.88 7.34
CA LYS A 49 9.51 7.14 6.41
C LYS A 49 9.99 6.90 4.99
N MET A 50 9.27 6.06 4.25
CA MET A 50 9.61 5.70 2.88
C MET A 50 8.38 5.66 1.97
N PRO A 51 8.53 5.99 0.67
CA PRO A 51 7.41 5.89 -0.26
C PRO A 51 7.20 4.41 -0.54
N VAL A 52 6.02 3.90 -0.22
CA VAL A 52 5.65 2.50 -0.43
C VAL A 52 4.34 2.43 -1.19
N VAL A 53 4.25 1.47 -2.12
CA VAL A 53 3.02 1.11 -2.81
C VAL A 53 2.72 -0.34 -2.47
N ILE A 54 1.51 -0.63 -1.97
CA ILE A 54 1.06 -2.01 -1.78
C ILE A 54 0.02 -2.31 -2.85
N GLU A 55 0.31 -3.30 -3.67
CA GLU A 55 -0.53 -3.75 -4.77
C GLU A 55 -1.09 -5.13 -4.45
N ARG A 56 -2.35 -5.35 -4.81
CA ARG A 56 -3.02 -6.63 -4.62
C ARG A 56 -4.21 -6.75 -5.54
N VAL A 57 -4.62 -7.99 -5.80
CA VAL A 57 -5.83 -8.27 -6.58
C VAL A 57 -6.88 -8.91 -5.68
N VAL A 58 -8.12 -8.46 -5.82
CA VAL A 58 -9.28 -9.05 -5.14
C VAL A 58 -10.49 -9.19 -6.05
N PRO A 59 -11.36 -10.15 -5.76
CA PRO A 59 -12.69 -10.20 -6.36
C PRO A 59 -13.49 -8.91 -6.06
N CYS A 60 -14.23 -8.43 -7.05
CA CYS A 60 -15.04 -7.21 -6.92
C CYS A 60 -16.09 -7.31 -5.81
N GLU A 61 -16.62 -8.51 -5.53
CA GLU A 61 -17.63 -8.75 -4.49
C GLU A 61 -17.16 -8.37 -3.08
N TYR A 62 -15.86 -8.48 -2.79
CA TYR A 62 -15.28 -8.15 -1.49
C TYR A 62 -14.70 -6.73 -1.44
N LEU A 63 -14.72 -5.99 -2.54
CA LEU A 63 -14.01 -4.72 -2.67
C LEU A 63 -14.52 -3.68 -1.67
N LYS A 64 -15.85 -3.56 -1.52
CA LYS A 64 -16.47 -2.51 -0.71
C LYS A 64 -16.12 -2.63 0.78
N ASP A 65 -16.29 -3.82 1.35
CA ASP A 65 -16.02 -4.08 2.77
C ASP A 65 -14.55 -3.83 3.10
N LEU A 66 -13.70 -4.30 2.21
CA LEU A 66 -12.27 -4.21 2.30
C LEU A 66 -11.75 -2.77 2.18
N LEU A 67 -12.35 -1.93 1.32
CA LEU A 67 -12.04 -0.50 1.25
C LEU A 67 -12.49 0.24 2.51
N ASN A 68 -13.66 -0.10 3.07
CA ASN A 68 -14.14 0.50 4.31
C ASN A 68 -13.19 0.21 5.47
N GLU A 69 -12.70 -1.01 5.59
CA GLU A 69 -11.73 -1.39 6.61
C GLU A 69 -10.36 -0.72 6.38
N LEU A 70 -9.87 -0.68 5.14
CA LEU A 70 -8.63 0.01 4.81
C LEU A 70 -8.69 1.51 5.12
N LYS A 71 -9.85 2.15 4.91
CA LYS A 71 -10.05 3.57 5.24
C LYS A 71 -9.87 3.86 6.72
N ASN A 72 -10.16 2.89 7.60
CA ASN A 72 -9.95 3.02 9.03
C ASN A 72 -8.50 2.69 9.45
N MET A 73 -7.73 2.00 8.60
CA MET A 73 -6.34 1.60 8.90
C MET A 73 -5.30 2.56 8.32
N VAL A 74 -5.62 3.25 7.22
CA VAL A 74 -4.70 4.14 6.52
C VAL A 74 -5.14 5.59 6.78
N GLU A 75 -4.57 6.19 7.82
CA GLU A 75 -4.83 7.59 8.19
C GLU A 75 -4.24 8.56 7.16
N GLU A 76 -3.02 8.29 6.70
CA GLU A 76 -2.30 9.12 5.73
C GLU A 76 -1.91 8.29 4.49
N GLY A 77 -2.38 8.70 3.31
CA GLY A 77 -2.05 8.00 2.07
C GLY A 77 -3.08 8.20 0.97
N THR A 78 -3.03 7.33 -0.04
CA THR A 78 -4.03 7.27 -1.10
C THR A 78 -4.28 5.82 -1.43
N VAL A 79 -5.57 5.45 -1.49
CA VAL A 79 -6.02 4.14 -1.93
C VAL A 79 -6.83 4.37 -3.19
N PHE A 80 -6.48 3.67 -4.26
CA PHE A 80 -7.23 3.68 -5.51
C PHE A 80 -7.44 2.24 -5.99
N VAL A 81 -8.42 2.07 -6.88
CA VAL A 81 -8.78 0.76 -7.43
C VAL A 81 -8.91 0.91 -8.93
N THR A 82 -8.36 -0.07 -9.64
CA THR A 82 -8.45 -0.17 -11.10
C THR A 82 -8.99 -1.55 -11.46
N PRO A 83 -10.01 -1.66 -12.32
CA PRO A 83 -10.46 -2.96 -12.83
C PRO A 83 -9.36 -3.59 -13.69
N ILE A 84 -9.14 -4.89 -13.52
CA ILE A 84 -8.17 -5.66 -14.30
C ILE A 84 -8.78 -7.01 -14.67
N ASP A 85 -8.36 -7.56 -15.82
CA ASP A 85 -8.57 -8.96 -16.16
C ASP A 85 -7.37 -9.77 -15.66
N LEU A 86 -7.62 -10.70 -14.74
CA LEU A 86 -6.56 -11.52 -14.14
C LEU A 86 -6.59 -12.94 -14.71
N PHE A 87 -5.47 -13.35 -15.32
CA PHE A 87 -5.20 -14.74 -15.68
C PHE A 87 -4.10 -15.30 -14.77
N ILE A 88 -4.39 -16.40 -14.08
CA ILE A 88 -3.41 -17.09 -13.20
C ILE A 88 -3.03 -18.42 -13.84
N ASN A 89 -1.78 -18.53 -14.30
CA ASN A 89 -1.20 -19.80 -14.74
C ASN A 89 -0.65 -20.57 -13.53
N LYS A 90 -0.83 -21.89 -13.53
CA LYS A 90 -0.28 -22.79 -12.49
C LYS A 90 1.09 -23.32 -12.90
#